data_AF-A0A1T4WKK1-F1
#
_entry.id   AF-A0A1T4WKK1-F1
#
_cell.length_a   1.000
_cell.length_b   1.000
_cell.length_c   1.000
_cell.angle_alpha   90.00
_cell.angle_beta   90.00
_cell.angle_gamma   90.00
#
_symmetry.space_group_name_H-M   'P 1'
#
loop_
_entity.id
_entity.type
_entity.pdbx_description
1 polymer ?
#
loop_
_entity_poly.entity_id
_entity_poly.type
_entity_poly.pdbx_seq_one_letter_code
_entity_poly.pdbx_strand_id
1 'polypeptide(L)'
;MKHTYRVALKELALSQKGAGRSLQFEFGSHDDVFAILERLSGNDALDEDTRAALIVGVKTLGSALLSNPKSPEMSQLLPHFKGLMMELKAVFTENP
;
A
#
# COMPACT_ATOMS: atom_id res chain seq x y z
N MET A 1 -7.46 -13.17 5.41
CA MET A 1 -7.55 -11.70 5.34
C MET A 1 -8.40 -11.22 6.50
N LYS A 2 -8.02 -10.14 7.17
CA LYS A 2 -8.71 -9.61 8.37
C LYS A 2 -9.42 -8.27 8.12
N HIS A 3 -8.94 -7.51 7.13
CA HIS A 3 -9.48 -6.20 6.77
C HIS A 3 -9.67 -6.12 5.26
N THR A 4 -10.69 -5.39 4.82
CA THR A 4 -10.93 -5.08 3.41
C THR A 4 -10.98 -3.57 3.27
N TYR A 5 -10.22 -3.04 2.31
CA TYR A 5 -10.14 -1.61 2.04
C TYR A 5 -10.52 -1.33 0.59
N ARG A 6 -11.00 -0.10 0.37
CA ARG A 6 -11.33 0.43 -0.95
C ARG A 6 -10.41 1.60 -1.24
N VAL A 7 -9.76 1.56 -2.40
CA VAL A 7 -8.93 2.65 -2.90
C VAL A 7 -9.68 3.32 -4.03
N ALA A 8 -9.71 4.66 -4.00
CA ALA A 8 -10.24 5.48 -5.08
C ALA A 8 -9.14 6.44 -5.55
N LEU A 9 -8.77 6.37 -6.81
CA LEU A 9 -7.87 7.30 -7.47
C LEU A 9 -8.70 8.20 -8.37
N LYS A 10 -8.52 9.52 -8.25
CA LYS A 10 -9.15 10.51 -9.09
C LYS A 10 -8.09 11.38 -9.75
N GLU A 11 -8.16 11.52 -11.06
CA GLU A 11 -7.30 12.42 -11.80
C GLU A 11 -7.62 13.87 -11.41
N LEU A 12 -6.64 14.57 -10.85
CA LEU A 12 -6.70 16.01 -10.61
C LEU A 12 -6.27 16.69 -11.92
N ALA A 13 -7.20 17.36 -12.59
CA ALA A 13 -7.01 17.85 -13.95
C ALA A 13 -5.75 18.74 -14.09
N LEU A 14 -4.81 18.35 -14.96
CA LEU A 14 -3.67 19.19 -15.35
C LEU A 14 -3.92 20.01 -16.63
N SER A 15 -4.99 19.71 -17.38
CA SER A 15 -5.38 20.50 -18.56
C SER A 15 -6.85 20.29 -18.91
N GLN A 16 -7.47 21.30 -19.53
CA GLN A 16 -8.91 21.39 -19.84
C GLN A 16 -9.47 20.30 -20.78
N LYS A 17 -8.68 19.30 -21.19
CA LYS A 17 -9.10 18.25 -22.14
C LYS A 17 -9.21 16.84 -21.55
N GLY A 18 -9.07 16.69 -20.24
CA GLY A 18 -9.23 15.39 -19.57
C GLY A 18 -9.60 15.55 -18.10
N ALA A 19 -10.80 16.07 -17.83
CA ALA A 19 -11.31 16.15 -16.48
C ALA A 19 -12.12 14.89 -16.15
N GLY A 20 -11.68 14.12 -15.15
CA GLY A 20 -12.60 13.24 -14.41
C GLY A 20 -12.41 11.73 -14.51
N ARG A 21 -11.26 11.20 -14.96
CA ARG A 21 -11.04 9.74 -14.83
C ARG A 21 -10.90 9.36 -13.36
N SER A 22 -11.60 8.30 -12.99
CA SER A 22 -11.50 7.69 -11.67
C SER A 22 -11.31 6.19 -11.78
N LEU A 23 -10.45 5.64 -10.93
CA LEU A 23 -10.27 4.21 -10.74
C LEU A 23 -10.64 3.87 -9.31
N GLN A 24 -11.41 2.79 -9.12
CA GLN A 24 -11.74 2.28 -7.81
C GLN A 24 -11.54 0.77 -7.78
N PHE A 25 -10.92 0.26 -6.73
CA PHE A 25 -10.76 -1.16 -6.50
C PHE A 25 -10.77 -1.48 -5.01
N GLU A 26 -10.96 -2.76 -4.68
CA GLU A 26 -10.91 -3.28 -3.32
C GLU A 26 -9.76 -4.27 -3.18
N PHE A 27 -9.13 -4.28 -2.01
CA PHE A 27 -8.08 -5.24 -1.69
C PHE A 27 -8.21 -5.72 -0.25
N GLY A 28 -7.76 -6.95 0.00
CA GLY A 28 -7.73 -7.53 1.33
C GLY A 28 -6.37 -7.30 2.00
N SER A 29 -6.39 -6.94 3.28
CA SER A 29 -5.20 -6.82 4.12
C SER A 29 -5.28 -7.76 5.32
N HIS A 30 -4.13 -8.26 5.74
CA HIS A 30 -4.00 -9.00 7.01
C HIS A 30 -3.75 -8.09 8.20
N ASP A 31 -3.25 -6.89 7.93
CA ASP A 31 -2.90 -5.88 8.92
C ASP A 31 -3.91 -4.72 8.85
N ASP A 32 -4.08 -4.03 9.97
CA ASP A 32 -4.88 -2.82 10.03
C ASP A 32 -4.06 -1.64 9.50
N VAL A 33 -4.45 -1.12 8.34
CA VAL A 33 -3.79 0.00 7.67
C VAL A 33 -3.83 1.27 8.51
N PHE A 34 -4.95 1.56 9.17
CA PHE A 34 -5.09 2.78 9.97
C PHE A 34 -4.25 2.71 11.25
N ALA A 35 -4.25 1.56 11.93
CA ALA A 35 -3.40 1.36 13.11
C ALA A 35 -1.89 1.49 12.77
N ILE A 36 -1.47 1.08 11.58
CA ILE A 36 -0.09 1.30 11.13
C ILE A 36 0.18 2.79 10.88
N LEU A 37 -0.73 3.50 10.22
CA LEU A 37 -0.58 4.93 9.95
C LEU A 37 -0.54 5.77 11.24
N GLU A 38 -1.37 5.43 12.23
CA GLU A 38 -1.35 6.06 13.55
C GLU A 38 -0.02 5.83 14.27
N ARG A 39 0.55 4.62 14.24
CA ARG A 39 1.87 4.36 14.83
C ARG A 39 2.99 5.13 14.15
N LEU A 40 2.85 5.34 12.85
CA LEU A 40 3.84 6.06 12.05
C LEU A 40 3.70 7.58 12.12
N SER A 41 2.63 8.13 12.70
CA SER A 41 2.43 9.58 12.78
C SER A 41 3.47 10.27 13.66
N GLY A 42 4.16 9.54 14.54
CA GLY A 42 5.27 10.04 15.36
C GLY A 42 6.66 9.93 14.71
N ASN A 43 6.75 9.43 13.47
CA ASN A 43 8.01 9.33 12.74
C ASN A 43 8.17 10.52 11.77
N ASP A 44 9.04 11.46 12.12
CA ASP A 44 9.31 12.68 11.35
C ASP A 44 10.09 12.43 10.04
N ALA A 45 10.55 11.21 9.77
CA ALA A 45 11.33 10.91 8.57
C ALA A 45 10.52 11.01 7.27
N LEU A 46 9.19 10.91 7.34
CA LEU A 46 8.28 10.97 6.19
C LEU A 46 7.07 11.83 6.53
N ASP A 47 6.61 12.66 5.60
CA ASP A 47 5.34 13.39 5.75
C ASP A 47 4.12 12.45 5.70
N GLU A 48 2.95 12.98 6.08
CA GLU A 48 1.72 12.20 6.19
C GLU A 48 1.29 11.56 4.87
N ASP A 49 1.36 12.30 3.77
CA ASP A 49 0.98 11.84 2.44
C ASP A 49 1.92 10.71 1.96
N THR A 50 3.22 10.86 2.21
CA THR A 50 4.24 9.86 1.86
C THR A 50 4.05 8.58 2.66
N ARG A 51 3.74 8.69 3.96
CA ARG A 51 3.40 7.52 4.79
C ARG A 51 2.14 6.83 4.28
N ALA A 52 1.08 7.59 4.02
CA ALA A 52 -0.17 7.05 3.48
C ALA A 52 0.07 6.31 2.16
N ALA A 53 0.78 6.94 1.23
CA ALA A 53 1.13 6.35 -0.07
C ALA A 53 1.96 5.07 0.07
N LEU A 54 2.98 5.07 0.93
CA LEU A 54 3.83 3.89 1.17
C LEU A 54 3.02 2.72 1.73
N ILE A 55 2.24 2.95 2.79
CA ILE A 55 1.46 1.89 3.44
C ILE A 55 0.39 1.35 2.51
N VAL A 56 -0.42 2.23 1.90
CA VAL A 56 -1.48 1.80 0.96
C VAL A 56 -0.88 1.09 -0.24
N GLY A 57 0.22 1.61 -0.79
CA GLY A 57 0.91 1.02 -1.95
C GLY A 57 1.45 -0.37 -1.65
N VAL A 58 2.17 -0.54 -0.55
CA VAL A 58 2.75 -1.83 -0.15
C VAL A 58 1.66 -2.87 0.14
N LYS A 59 0.56 -2.49 0.82
CA LYS A 59 -0.55 -3.43 1.08
C LYS A 59 -1.29 -3.80 -0.21
N THR A 60 -1.53 -2.83 -1.09
CA THR A 60 -2.17 -3.07 -2.39
C THR A 60 -1.33 -4.00 -3.25
N LEU A 61 -0.01 -3.73 -3.36
CA LEU A 61 0.92 -4.56 -4.11
C LEU A 61 1.00 -5.98 -3.54
N GLY A 62 1.06 -6.12 -2.22
CA GLY A 62 1.05 -7.43 -1.56
C GLY A 62 -0.21 -8.22 -1.86
N SER A 63 -1.39 -7.58 -1.84
CA SER A 63 -2.64 -8.22 -2.24
C SER A 63 -2.60 -8.66 -3.71
N ALA A 64 -2.12 -7.81 -4.63
CA ALA A 64 -2.03 -8.14 -6.04
C ALA A 64 -1.09 -9.33 -6.31
N LEU A 65 0.07 -9.37 -5.64
CA LEU A 65 1.04 -10.45 -5.75
C LEU A 65 0.48 -11.78 -5.24
N LEU A 66 -0.18 -11.76 -4.08
CA LEU A 66 -0.72 -12.97 -3.44
C LEU A 66 -1.97 -13.50 -4.15
N SER A 67 -2.76 -12.64 -4.78
CA SER A 67 -3.93 -13.03 -5.57
C SER A 67 -3.56 -13.60 -6.95
N ASN A 68 -2.33 -13.37 -7.45
CA ASN A 68 -1.88 -13.80 -8.77
C ASN A 68 -0.64 -14.71 -8.72
N PRO A 69 -0.63 -15.80 -7.92
CA PRO A 69 0.56 -16.63 -7.72
C PRO A 69 1.01 -17.41 -8.96
N LYS A 70 0.21 -17.42 -10.04
CA LYS A 70 0.51 -18.11 -11.29
C LYS A 70 1.19 -17.22 -12.34
N SER A 71 1.28 -15.90 -12.13
CA SER A 71 2.03 -15.02 -13.04
C SER A 71 3.53 -15.24 -12.82
N PRO A 72 4.32 -15.53 -13.88
CA PRO A 72 5.77 -15.67 -13.77
C PRO A 72 6.45 -14.42 -13.19
N GLU A 73 6.01 -13.24 -13.59
CA GLU A 73 6.56 -11.95 -13.15
C GLU A 73 6.25 -11.70 -11.66
N MET A 74 5.02 -11.98 -11.23
CA MET A 74 4.61 -11.85 -9.82
C MET A 74 5.35 -12.86 -8.94
N SER A 75 5.56 -14.07 -9.44
CA SER A 75 6.30 -15.13 -8.75
C SER A 75 7.78 -14.78 -8.58
N GLN A 76 8.39 -14.13 -9.56
CA GLN A 76 9.76 -13.63 -9.49
C GLN A 76 9.89 -12.44 -8.52
N LEU A 77 8.89 -11.57 -8.42
CA LEU A 77 8.91 -10.41 -7.51
C LEU A 77 8.64 -10.79 -6.05
N LEU A 78 7.84 -11.84 -5.82
CA LEU A 78 7.36 -12.22 -4.49
C LEU A 78 8.45 -12.42 -3.42
N PRO A 79 9.62 -13.06 -3.69
CA PRO A 79 10.69 -13.22 -2.71
C PRO A 79 11.28 -11.88 -2.27
N HIS A 80 11.51 -10.97 -3.22
CA HIS A 80 12.05 -9.64 -2.94
C HIS A 80 11.04 -8.79 -2.17
N PHE A 81 9.76 -8.89 -2.55
CA PHE A 81 8.68 -8.24 -1.83
C PHE A 81 8.57 -8.73 -0.37
N LYS A 82 8.74 -10.04 -0.12
CA LYS A 82 8.79 -10.57 1.24
C LYS A 82 9.96 -10.01 2.05
N GLY A 83 11.14 -9.84 1.45
CA GLY A 83 12.30 -9.21 2.09
C GLY A 83 11.99 -7.77 2.52
N LEU A 84 11.47 -6.95 1.59
CA LEU A 84 11.03 -5.59 1.89
C LEU A 84 10.01 -5.55 3.03
N MET A 85 9.03 -6.45 3.04
CA MET A 85 8.03 -6.54 4.10
C MET A 85 8.61 -6.85 5.47
N MET A 86 9.72 -7.60 5.56
CA MET A 86 10.39 -7.87 6.82
C MET A 86 11.05 -6.61 7.38
N GLU A 87 11.74 -5.84 6.54
CA GLU A 87 12.37 -4.58 6.93
C GLU A 87 11.32 -3.54 7.33
N LEU A 88 10.26 -3.37 6.52
CA LEU A 88 9.17 -2.46 6.83
C LEU A 88 8.47 -2.82 8.14
N LYS A 89 8.28 -4.10 8.42
CA LYS A 89 7.72 -4.54 9.71
C LYS A 89 8.60 -4.16 10.89
N ALA A 90 9.93 -4.28 10.77
CA ALA A 90 10.82 -3.83 11.85
C ALA A 90 10.57 -2.34 12.15
N VAL A 91 10.51 -1.50 11.11
CA VAL A 91 10.20 -0.07 11.24
C VAL A 91 8.81 0.17 11.85
N PHE A 92 7.80 -0.64 11.51
CA PHE A 92 6.43 -0.51 12.03
C PHE A 92 6.25 -1.03 13.47
N THR A 93 7.19 -1.81 13.98
CA THR A 93 7.10 -2.47 15.29
C THR A 93 8.11 -1.90 16.30
N GLU A 94 9.19 -1.27 15.85
CA GLU A 94 10.30 -0.78 16.71
C GLU A 94 10.20 0.70 17.13
N ASN A 95 9.09 1.40 16.93
CA ASN A 95 8.88 2.73 17.54
C ASN A 95 8.05 2.63 18.83
N PRO A 96 8.66 2.70 20.03
CA PRO A 96 7.96 2.96 21.29
C PRO A 96 7.49 4.41 21.42
#